data_AF-A0A1V3IA70-F1
#
_entry.id   AF-A0A1V3IA70-F1
#
_cell.length_a   1.000
_cell.length_b   1.000
_cell.length_c   1.000
_cell.angle_alpha   90.00
_cell.angle_beta   90.00
_cell.angle_gamma   90.00
#
_symmetry.space_group_name_H-M   'P 1'
#
loop_
_entity.id
_entity.type
_entity.pdbx_description
1 polymer ?
#
loop_
_entity_poly.entity_id
_entity_poly.type
_entity_poly.pdbx_seq_one_letter_code
_entity_poly.pdbx_strand_id
1 'polypeptide(L)'
;MDILIVVIVLGTLAIFTVIPFIRFLQTRNNREFEGEKLIPFSCGKVFSAARYYFNSKGIFIFHGGTLAHHYQFEDLMSLEKMSVTVNNRKYWFMRIHTPNGLRHYQFIPKDTIFNDNFTQFYCFLKVNYPTKVKGKWHRWFAGI
;
A
#
# COMPACT_ATOMS: atom_id res chain seq x y z
N MET A 1 42.09 -13.61 -20.86
CA MET A 1 41.77 -12.76 -19.68
C MET A 1 40.46 -12.00 -19.88
N ASP A 2 40.12 -11.67 -21.12
CA ASP A 2 39.01 -10.77 -21.48
C ASP A 2 37.61 -11.37 -21.25
N ILE A 3 37.44 -12.66 -21.52
CA ILE A 3 36.14 -13.34 -21.31
C ILE A 3 35.77 -13.39 -19.82
N LEU A 4 36.75 -13.59 -18.94
CA LEU A 4 36.53 -13.61 -17.49
C LEU A 4 36.07 -12.22 -16.98
N ILE A 5 36.68 -11.15 -17.49
CA ILE A 5 36.33 -9.77 -17.14
C ILE A 5 34.92 -9.44 -17.61
N VAL A 6 34.56 -9.82 -18.84
CA VAL A 6 33.21 -9.61 -19.40
C VAL A 6 32.14 -10.33 -18.57
N VAL A 7 32.40 -11.56 -18.13
CA VAL A 7 31.47 -12.33 -17.28
C VAL A 7 31.31 -11.68 -15.90
N ILE A 8 32.38 -11.17 -15.30
CA ILE A 8 32.33 -10.48 -13.99
C ILE A 8 31.54 -9.17 -14.09
N VAL A 9 31.75 -8.38 -15.16
CA VAL A 9 31.03 -7.11 -15.39
C VAL A 9 29.53 -7.36 -15.65
N LEU A 10 29.18 -8.37 -16.45
CA LEU A 10 27.78 -8.75 -16.67
C LEU A 10 27.12 -9.30 -15.40
N GLY A 11 27.82 -10.12 -14.62
CA GLY A 11 27.32 -10.66 -13.36
C GLY A 11 27.04 -9.57 -12.33
N THR A 12 27.95 -8.60 -12.20
CA THR A 12 27.77 -7.45 -11.30
C THR A 12 26.62 -6.54 -11.73
N LEU A 13 26.50 -6.21 -13.02
CA LEU A 13 25.36 -5.45 -13.55
C LEU A 13 24.03 -6.19 -13.34
N ALA A 14 24.00 -7.51 -13.50
CA ALA A 14 22.82 -8.32 -13.24
C ALA A 14 22.39 -8.26 -11.76
N ILE A 15 23.33 -8.24 -10.80
CA ILE A 15 23.01 -8.08 -9.37
C ILE A 15 22.30 -6.75 -9.10
N PHE A 16 22.74 -5.66 -9.74
CA PHE A 16 22.15 -4.33 -9.55
C PHE A 16 20.84 -4.10 -10.33
N THR A 17 20.50 -4.95 -11.29
CA THR A 17 19.30 -4.80 -12.14
C THR A 17 18.28 -5.89 -11.91
N VAL A 18 18.70 -7.16 -11.97
CA VAL A 18 17.82 -8.34 -11.90
C VAL A 18 17.29 -8.56 -10.48
N ILE A 19 18.13 -8.46 -9.44
CA ILE A 19 17.67 -8.67 -8.06
C ILE A 19 16.64 -7.62 -7.61
N PRO A 20 16.85 -6.31 -7.80
CA PRO A 20 15.81 -5.33 -7.49
C PRO A 20 14.59 -5.49 -8.39
N PHE A 21 14.74 -5.93 -9.64
CA PHE A 21 13.61 -6.21 -10.54
C PHE A 21 12.79 -7.43 -10.12
N ILE A 22 13.42 -8.52 -9.68
CA ILE A 22 12.73 -9.70 -9.12
C ILE A 22 12.00 -9.31 -7.83
N ARG A 23 12.64 -8.55 -6.93
CA ARG A 23 11.97 -8.02 -5.73
C ARG A 23 10.80 -7.10 -6.10
N PHE A 24 10.97 -6.27 -7.12
CA PHE A 24 9.91 -5.42 -7.64
C PHE A 24 8.73 -6.26 -8.16
N LEU A 25 8.97 -7.32 -8.93
CA LEU A 25 7.96 -8.26 -9.43
C LEU A 25 7.28 -9.06 -8.30
N GLN A 26 8.04 -9.63 -7.37
CA GLN A 26 7.51 -10.36 -6.21
C GLN A 26 6.62 -9.46 -5.33
N THR A 27 6.93 -8.18 -5.23
CA THR A 27 6.08 -7.23 -4.51
C THR A 27 4.83 -6.78 -5.29
N ARG A 28 4.74 -7.11 -6.59
CA ARG A 28 3.57 -6.92 -7.45
C ARG A 28 2.69 -8.17 -7.53
N ASN A 29 3.13 -9.32 -6.99
CA ASN A 29 2.29 -10.52 -6.96
C ASN A 29 0.93 -10.18 -6.40
N ASN A 30 -0.10 -10.49 -7.18
CA ASN A 30 -1.49 -10.38 -6.81
C ASN A 30 -1.66 -11.25 -5.57
N ARG A 31 -1.73 -10.63 -4.40
CA ARG A 31 -1.97 -11.36 -3.17
C ARG A 31 -3.44 -11.71 -3.17
N GLU A 32 -3.75 -12.94 -2.85
CA GLU A 32 -5.12 -13.41 -2.72
C GLU A 32 -5.33 -13.85 -1.29
N PHE A 33 -6.50 -13.52 -0.75
CA PHE A 33 -6.94 -13.97 0.55
C PHE A 33 -8.29 -14.63 0.37
N GLU A 34 -8.37 -15.93 0.69
CA GLU A 34 -9.58 -16.74 0.56
C GLU A 34 -10.24 -16.67 -0.83
N GLY A 35 -9.41 -16.72 -1.88
CA GLY A 35 -9.85 -16.68 -3.28
C GLY A 35 -10.12 -15.27 -3.83
N GLU A 36 -10.02 -14.22 -3.01
CA GLU A 36 -10.20 -12.84 -3.45
C GLU A 36 -8.88 -12.08 -3.55
N LYS A 37 -8.73 -11.35 -4.65
CA LYS A 37 -7.55 -10.50 -4.89
C LYS A 37 -7.53 -9.31 -3.94
N LEU A 38 -6.42 -9.17 -3.22
CA LEU A 38 -6.12 -8.04 -2.36
C LEU A 38 -5.67 -6.83 -3.18
N ILE A 39 -6.38 -5.73 -3.02
CA ILE A 39 -6.13 -4.48 -3.74
C ILE A 39 -5.23 -3.58 -2.87
N PRO A 40 -4.00 -3.24 -3.31
CA PRO A 40 -3.12 -2.36 -2.56
C PRO A 40 -3.57 -0.91 -2.68
N PHE A 41 -4.10 -0.33 -1.60
CA PHE A 41 -4.55 1.06 -1.57
C PHE A 41 -3.48 2.06 -1.07
N SER A 42 -2.31 1.55 -0.68
CA SER A 42 -1.21 2.35 -0.12
C SER A 42 0.09 2.22 -0.89
N CYS A 43 0.84 3.33 -0.96
CA CYS A 43 2.20 3.34 -1.47
C CYS A 43 3.13 2.76 -0.40
N GLY A 44 3.93 1.74 -0.76
CA GLY A 44 5.01 1.28 0.10
C GLY A 44 6.01 2.41 0.33
N LYS A 45 6.46 2.60 1.57
CA LYS A 45 7.59 3.51 1.85
C LYS A 45 8.88 2.76 1.47
N VAL A 46 9.85 3.46 0.88
CA VAL A 46 11.16 2.86 0.53
C VAL A 46 11.84 2.22 1.74
N PHE A 47 11.62 2.76 2.94
CA PHE A 47 12.21 2.27 4.20
C PHE A 47 11.21 1.62 5.16
N SER A 48 9.95 1.39 4.75
CA SER A 48 9.01 0.62 5.57
C SER A 48 8.38 -0.47 4.73
N ALA A 49 8.56 -1.70 5.20
CA ALA A 49 8.01 -2.89 4.56
C ALA A 49 6.49 -3.03 4.77
N ALA A 50 5.85 -2.06 5.45
CA ALA A 50 4.41 -2.02 5.68
C ALA A 50 3.66 -1.68 4.39
N ARG A 51 2.73 -2.56 4.03
CA ARG A 51 1.81 -2.36 2.91
C ARG A 51 0.39 -2.72 3.33
N TYR A 52 -0.53 -1.85 2.96
CA TYR A 52 -1.94 -1.95 3.30
C TYR A 52 -2.75 -2.32 2.06
N TYR A 53 -3.61 -3.31 2.22
CA TYR A 53 -4.47 -3.89 1.20
C TYR A 53 -5.90 -4.00 1.71
N PHE A 54 -6.86 -4.04 0.79
CA PHE A 54 -8.26 -4.31 1.13
C PHE A 54 -8.87 -5.31 0.15
N ASN A 55 -9.93 -5.98 0.59
CA ASN A 55 -10.86 -6.74 -0.24
C ASN A 55 -12.28 -6.58 0.32
N SER A 56 -13.23 -7.45 -0.04
CA SER A 56 -14.59 -7.41 0.52
C SER A 56 -14.66 -7.80 2.00
N LYS A 57 -13.70 -8.58 2.50
CA LYS A 57 -13.67 -9.16 3.84
C LYS A 57 -13.03 -8.24 4.89
N GLY A 58 -12.17 -7.33 4.48
CA GLY A 58 -11.54 -6.41 5.41
C GLY A 58 -10.28 -5.71 4.92
N ILE A 59 -9.49 -5.30 5.89
CA ILE A 59 -8.24 -4.55 5.73
C ILE A 59 -7.08 -5.43 6.17
N PHE A 60 -6.08 -5.54 5.30
CA PHE A 60 -4.93 -6.42 5.49
C PHE A 60 -3.65 -5.60 5.53
N ILE A 61 -2.83 -5.87 6.54
CA ILE A 61 -1.56 -5.19 6.75
C ILE A 61 -0.47 -6.21 6.66
N PHE A 62 0.43 -6.03 5.70
CA PHE A 62 1.57 -6.88 5.49
C PHE A 62 2.86 -6.18 5.88
N HIS A 63 3.77 -6.92 6.53
CA HIS A 63 5.14 -6.50 6.79
C HIS A 63 6.10 -7.44 6.08
N GLY A 64 6.85 -6.94 5.11
CA GLY A 64 7.96 -7.70 4.49
C GLY A 64 7.55 -8.98 3.76
N GLY A 65 6.27 -9.13 3.40
CA GLY A 65 5.76 -10.38 2.81
C GLY A 65 4.71 -11.06 3.67
N THR A 66 4.85 -10.99 4.99
CA THR A 66 4.02 -11.71 5.96
C THR A 66 2.79 -10.89 6.34
N LEU A 67 1.64 -11.55 6.48
CA LEU A 67 0.42 -10.92 6.99
C LEU A 67 0.65 -10.60 8.47
N ALA A 68 0.72 -9.31 8.80
CA ALA A 68 0.91 -8.86 10.17
C ALA A 68 -0.43 -8.76 10.90
N HIS A 69 -1.41 -8.10 10.26
CA HIS A 69 -2.73 -7.91 10.84
C HIS A 69 -3.83 -8.00 9.79
N HIS A 70 -4.95 -8.58 10.18
CA HIS A 70 -6.22 -8.56 9.46
C HIS A 70 -7.25 -7.90 10.37
N TYR A 71 -7.97 -6.92 9.84
CA TYR A 71 -9.02 -6.19 10.54
C TYR A 71 -10.30 -6.21 9.73
N GLN A 72 -11.42 -6.38 10.41
CA GLN A 72 -12.71 -6.20 9.77
C GLN A 72 -12.99 -4.70 9.59
N PHE A 73 -13.88 -4.37 8.66
CA PHE A 73 -14.29 -2.98 8.47
C PHE A 73 -15.03 -2.43 9.69
N GLU A 74 -15.59 -3.27 10.55
CA GLU A 74 -16.24 -2.88 11.80
C GLU A 74 -15.27 -2.26 12.80
N ASP A 75 -14.04 -2.80 12.87
CA ASP A 75 -12.97 -2.31 13.74
C ASP A 75 -12.40 -0.96 13.29
N LEU A 76 -12.63 -0.58 12.02
CA LEU A 76 -12.25 0.73 11.52
C LEU A 76 -13.04 1.82 12.24
N MET A 77 -12.34 2.73 12.90
CA MET A 77 -12.95 3.86 13.61
C MET A 77 -13.03 5.09 12.72
N SER A 78 -11.91 5.44 12.10
CA SER A 78 -11.89 6.55 11.14
C SER A 78 -10.82 6.41 10.08
N LEU A 79 -11.17 6.86 8.88
CA LEU A 79 -10.28 7.15 7.78
C LEU A 79 -10.22 8.67 7.61
N GLU A 80 -9.06 9.25 7.91
CA GLU A 80 -8.83 10.69 7.97
C GLU A 80 -7.68 11.09 7.05
N LYS A 81 -7.82 12.25 6.41
CA LYS A 81 -6.74 12.88 5.67
C LYS A 81 -5.91 13.73 6.63
N MET A 82 -4.58 13.64 6.53
CA MET A 82 -3.70 14.54 7.26
C MET A 82 -3.90 15.98 6.79
N SER A 83 -4.15 16.90 7.72
CA SER A 83 -4.25 18.33 7.40
C SER A 83 -2.91 18.92 6.98
N VAL A 84 -1.80 18.41 7.54
CA VAL A 84 -0.44 18.88 7.27
C VAL A 84 0.18 18.08 6.14
N THR A 85 0.78 18.77 5.18
CA THR A 85 1.57 18.15 4.12
C THR A 85 3.00 18.00 4.62
N VAL A 86 3.51 16.76 4.70
CA VAL A 86 4.90 16.51 5.12
C VAL A 86 5.70 16.13 3.88
N ASN A 87 6.77 16.86 3.60
CA ASN A 87 7.62 16.64 2.42
C ASN A 87 6.82 16.61 1.09
N ASN A 88 5.94 17.60 0.91
CA ASN A 88 5.03 17.74 -0.23
C ASN A 88 4.10 16.53 -0.48
N ARG A 89 3.91 15.64 0.51
CA ARG A 89 3.04 14.46 0.42
C ARG A 89 1.87 14.59 1.38
N LYS A 90 0.67 14.29 0.87
CA LYS A 90 -0.58 14.24 1.65
C LYS A 90 -0.77 12.83 2.20
N TYR A 91 -0.59 12.68 3.51
CA TYR A 91 -0.79 11.40 4.18
C TYR A 91 -2.24 11.18 4.53
N TRP A 92 -2.60 9.91 4.66
CA TRP A 92 -3.86 9.46 5.22
C TRP A 92 -3.60 8.61 6.46
N PHE A 93 -4.53 8.68 7.39
CA PHE A 93 -4.51 7.93 8.63
C PHE A 93 -5.75 7.07 8.75
N MET A 94 -5.52 5.88 9.27
CA MET A 94 -6.55 4.93 9.61
C MET A 94 -6.42 4.61 11.10
N ARG A 95 -7.52 4.81 11.83
CA ARG A 95 -7.63 4.47 13.25
C ARG A 95 -8.43 3.19 13.36
N ILE A 96 -7.84 2.16 13.95
CA ILE A 96 -8.48 0.86 14.13
C ILE A 96 -8.58 0.56 15.62
N HIS A 97 -9.76 0.21 16.06
CA HIS A 97 -9.99 -0.29 17.41
C HIS A 97 -9.53 -1.75 17.48
N THR A 98 -8.67 -2.07 18.44
CA THR A 98 -8.23 -3.45 18.70
C THR A 98 -8.50 -3.81 20.16
N PRO A 99 -8.56 -5.11 20.52
CA PRO A 99 -8.70 -5.52 21.92
C PRO A 99 -7.62 -4.93 22.84
N ASN A 100 -6.44 -4.63 22.28
CA ASN A 100 -5.30 -4.06 23.00
C ASN A 100 -5.24 -2.52 22.93
N GLY A 101 -6.32 -1.87 22.48
CA GLY A 101 -6.43 -0.41 22.36
C GLY A 101 -6.47 0.11 20.92
N LEU A 102 -6.27 1.42 20.75
CA LEU A 102 -6.38 2.10 19.47
C LEU A 102 -5.06 2.07 18.69
N ARG A 103 -5.10 1.51 17.47
CA ARG A 103 -3.94 1.49 16.56
C ARG A 103 -4.07 2.54 15.47
N HIS A 104 -2.94 3.19 15.19
CA HIS A 104 -2.84 4.26 14.21
C HIS A 104 -1.95 3.82 13.05
N TYR A 105 -2.50 3.86 11.83
CA TYR A 105 -1.78 3.52 10.61
C TYR A 105 -1.68 4.75 9.71
N GLN A 106 -0.45 5.14 9.38
CA GLN A 106 -0.17 6.23 8.46
C GLN A 106 0.30 5.68 7.12
N PHE A 107 -0.28 6.17 6.03
CA PHE A 107 0.10 5.78 4.69
C PHE A 107 -0.10 6.90 3.67
N ILE A 108 0.47 6.70 2.49
CA ILE A 108 0.24 7.56 1.33
C ILE A 108 -0.71 6.79 0.41
N PRO A 109 -1.84 7.37 -0.01
CA PRO A 109 -2.72 6.78 -1.02
C PRO A 109 -1.96 6.33 -2.26
N LYS A 110 -2.33 5.18 -2.81
CA LYS A 110 -1.81 4.70 -4.09
C LYS A 110 -2.89 4.83 -5.16
N ASP A 111 -2.93 6.00 -5.79
CA ASP A 111 -3.58 6.18 -7.07
C ASP A 111 -2.51 6.59 -8.08
N THR A 112 -2.46 5.91 -9.23
CA THR A 112 -1.66 6.31 -10.39
C THR A 112 -2.61 6.68 -11.54
N ILE A 113 -2.09 7.13 -12.68
CA ILE A 113 -2.95 7.42 -13.85
C ILE A 113 -3.70 6.16 -14.31
N PHE A 114 -3.05 4.99 -14.22
CA PHE A 114 -3.57 3.70 -14.67
C PHE A 114 -4.28 2.89 -13.57
N ASN A 115 -4.34 3.40 -12.34
CA ASN A 115 -4.86 2.65 -11.22
C ASN A 115 -5.50 3.57 -10.18
N ASP A 116 -6.71 3.24 -9.76
CA ASP A 116 -7.53 4.00 -8.82
C ASP A 116 -7.79 3.22 -7.52
N ASN A 117 -6.85 2.36 -7.09
CA ASN A 117 -7.00 1.46 -5.95
C ASN A 117 -7.43 2.17 -4.65
N PHE A 118 -6.84 3.33 -4.34
CA PHE A 118 -7.25 4.08 -3.14
C PHE A 118 -8.62 4.73 -3.34
N THR A 119 -8.91 5.23 -4.55
CA THR A 119 -10.26 5.71 -4.88
C THR A 119 -11.31 4.61 -4.71
N GLN A 120 -11.04 3.37 -5.17
CA GLN A 120 -11.93 2.23 -4.98
C GLN A 120 -12.17 1.93 -3.49
N PHE A 121 -11.10 1.88 -2.70
CA PHE A 121 -11.19 1.70 -1.24
C PHE A 121 -12.03 2.81 -0.58
N TYR A 122 -11.75 4.06 -0.94
CA TYR A 122 -12.45 5.22 -0.40
C TYR A 122 -13.94 5.20 -0.75
N CYS A 123 -14.28 4.91 -2.01
CA CYS A 123 -15.67 4.82 -2.46
C CYS A 123 -16.41 3.67 -1.77
N PHE A 124 -15.75 2.50 -1.65
CA PHE A 124 -16.31 1.35 -0.92
C PHE A 124 -16.63 1.73 0.54
N LEU A 125 -15.70 2.38 1.24
CA LEU A 125 -15.93 2.82 2.61
C LEU A 125 -17.00 3.92 2.70
N LYS A 126 -17.04 4.85 1.75
CA LYS A 126 -18.03 5.92 1.74
C LYS A 126 -19.46 5.41 1.53
N VAL A 127 -19.63 4.36 0.72
CA VAL A 127 -20.94 3.74 0.46
C VAL A 127 -21.37 2.88 1.65
N ASN A 128 -20.50 1.99 2.14
CA ASN A 128 -20.88 1.01 3.16
C ASN A 128 -20.75 1.54 4.59
N TYR A 129 -19.81 2.46 4.83
CA TYR A 129 -19.49 2.98 6.16
C TYR A 129 -19.25 4.51 6.14
N PRO A 130 -20.24 5.31 5.70
CA PRO A 130 -20.07 6.76 5.50
C PRO A 130 -19.60 7.50 6.76
N THR A 131 -20.01 7.05 7.95
CA THR A 131 -19.64 7.65 9.24
C THR A 131 -18.16 7.49 9.58
N LYS A 132 -17.47 6.51 8.99
CA LYS A 132 -16.05 6.22 9.22
C LYS A 132 -15.13 7.09 8.38
N VAL A 133 -15.64 7.72 7.32
CA VAL A 133 -14.83 8.53 6.40
C VAL A 133 -14.92 10.01 6.79
N LYS A 134 -13.86 10.56 7.37
CA LYS A 134 -13.83 11.94 7.92
C LYS A 134 -13.07 12.94 7.05
N GLY A 135 -12.69 12.58 5.83
CA GLY A 135 -11.98 13.46 4.91
C GLY A 135 -12.47 13.28 3.49
N LYS A 136 -12.46 14.37 2.70
CA LYS A 136 -12.74 14.29 1.27
C LYS A 136 -11.49 13.82 0.52
N TRP A 137 -11.63 12.73 -0.22
CA TRP A 137 -10.67 12.34 -1.25
C TRP A 137 -11.09 12.91 -2.60
N HIS A 138 -10.12 13.52 -3.27
CA HIS A 138 -10.20 13.87 -4.67
C HIS A 138 -8.93 13.32 -5.31
N ARG A 139 -9.09 12.54 -6.38
CA ARG A 139 -7.96 12.01 -7.13
C ARG A 139 -7.16 13.21 -7.67
N TRP A 140 -5.96 13.42 -7.13
CA TRP A 140 -5.10 14.51 -7.54
C TRP A 140 -4.19 14.02 -8.67
N PHE A 141 -4.37 14.57 -9.87
CA PHE A 141 -3.45 14.38 -10.98
C PHE A 141 -2.36 15.45 -10.86
N ALA A 142 -1.12 15.04 -10.62
CA ALA A 142 0.03 15.91 -10.77
C ALA A 142 0.26 16.14 -12.27
N GLY A 143 -0.30 17.21 -12.83
CA GLY A 143 0.01 17.69 -14.17
C GLY A 143 -0.47 16.80 -15.32
N ILE A 144 -1.66 17.10 -15.82
CA ILE A 144 -1.89 17.36 -17.26
C ILE A 144 -2.68 18.68 -17.31
#